data_AF-A0A8H6H744-F1
#
_entry.id   AF-A0A8H6H744-F1
#
_cell.length_a   1.000
_cell.length_b   1.000
_cell.length_c   1.000
_cell.angle_alpha   90.00
_cell.angle_beta   90.00
_cell.angle_gamma   90.00
#
_symmetry.space_group_name_H-M   'P 1'
#
loop_
_entity.id
_entity.type
_entity.pdbx_description
1 polymer ?
#
loop_
_entity_poly.entity_id
_entity_poly.type
_entity_poly.pdbx_seq_one_letter_code
_entity_poly.pdbx_strand_id
1 'polypeptide(L)'
;MSLSDKVAFNAKIQARNIKRAMGRPLKAKDAEIPSYLTIGEPEGFTATSDEESLLGLDTPAQEKDKEDDDIGSYTPGTMRKIMAFAGKFLSKRSRSDDAEPSSSKKSRLAKRPAVKETLIGVGESLPLLPPEDYNLIWHSREHVPISLFTRDSIVLCHSKGNSLKSIKGYIGDDNKKSPLINPEDPRFPAEDTLEFHVWAGAAELMAQWANTLDVDGTVGAWMRQHLSWCNLKITREGEDWDLIRSFDIAQRKEYHIRPFVFSTRSHRDRLLDHERTLNKEKAAAAAAAAAASTSSSRGGGGGGGGRQGRSSSNSRPFREGQPSKSASTCLVCGNQGHRSDACHAQTLRGGGALFAKVIDGKIVTIAGSKPICGAWNISGKASQYCRHNRAEHACSFCGKSEHHALSWTCVAKPESA
;
A
#
# COMPACT_ATOMS: atom_id res chain seq x y z
N MET A 1 -46.38 -5.66 -8.54
CA MET A 1 -45.43 -6.57 -9.21
C MET A 1 -45.22 -7.78 -8.31
N SER A 2 -45.62 -8.94 -8.80
CA SER A 2 -45.32 -10.23 -8.20
C SER A 2 -43.79 -10.47 -8.14
N LEU A 3 -43.35 -11.45 -7.36
CA LEU A 3 -41.94 -11.87 -7.33
C LEU A 3 -41.46 -12.29 -8.74
N SER A 4 -42.34 -12.95 -9.50
CA SER A 4 -42.10 -13.33 -10.90
C SER A 4 -41.85 -12.11 -11.78
N ASP A 5 -42.64 -11.04 -11.61
CA ASP A 5 -42.47 -9.81 -12.39
C ASP A 5 -41.12 -9.13 -12.08
N LYS A 6 -40.65 -9.19 -10.83
CA LYS A 6 -39.36 -8.63 -10.42
C LYS A 6 -38.19 -9.41 -11.01
N VAL A 7 -38.27 -10.74 -11.02
CA VAL A 7 -37.25 -11.61 -11.65
C VAL A 7 -37.19 -11.36 -13.16
N ALA A 8 -38.35 -11.29 -13.82
CA ALA A 8 -38.44 -11.01 -15.25
C ALA A 8 -37.93 -9.59 -15.60
N PHE A 9 -38.19 -8.60 -14.74
CA PHE A 9 -37.69 -7.24 -14.90
C PHE A 9 -36.16 -7.15 -14.73
N ASN A 10 -35.60 -7.81 -13.72
CA ASN A 10 -34.16 -7.85 -13.50
C ASN A 10 -33.42 -8.59 -14.63
N ALA A 11 -33.97 -9.70 -15.14
CA ALA A 11 -33.43 -10.41 -16.29
C ALA A 11 -33.39 -9.52 -17.55
N LYS A 12 -34.44 -8.70 -17.78
CA LYS A 12 -34.46 -7.73 -18.88
C LYS A 12 -33.41 -6.63 -18.74
N ILE A 13 -33.13 -6.17 -17.52
CA ILE A 13 -32.06 -5.19 -17.26
C ILE A 13 -30.68 -5.81 -17.53
N GLN A 14 -30.43 -7.02 -17.04
CA GLN A 14 -29.16 -7.72 -17.28
C GLN A 14 -28.92 -7.96 -18.78
N ALA A 15 -29.93 -8.44 -19.51
CA ALA A 15 -29.83 -8.64 -20.96
C ALA A 15 -29.52 -7.33 -21.71
N ARG A 16 -30.11 -6.20 -21.29
CA ARG A 16 -29.84 -4.88 -21.89
C ARG A 16 -28.42 -4.40 -21.58
N ASN A 17 -27.89 -4.68 -20.40
CA ASN A 17 -26.52 -4.32 -20.02
C ASN A 17 -25.48 -5.16 -20.78
N ILE A 18 -25.72 -6.47 -20.93
CA ILE A 18 -24.87 -7.37 -21.74
C ILE A 18 -24.84 -6.91 -23.20
N LYS A 19 -25.99 -6.57 -23.78
CA LYS A 19 -26.07 -6.05 -25.15
C LYS A 19 -25.31 -4.73 -25.34
N ARG A 20 -25.31 -3.85 -24.32
CA ARG A 20 -24.51 -2.61 -24.32
C ARG A 20 -23.01 -2.86 -24.18
N ALA A 21 -22.61 -3.88 -23.43
CA ALA A 21 -21.22 -4.28 -23.29
C ALA A 21 -20.67 -4.86 -24.60
N MET A 22 -21.44 -5.73 -25.27
CA MET A 22 -21.03 -6.35 -26.54
C MET A 22 -21.10 -5.39 -27.74
N GLY A 23 -21.89 -4.32 -27.67
CA GLY A 23 -22.02 -3.33 -28.74
C GLY A 23 -20.94 -2.24 -28.77
N ARG A 24 -19.95 -2.26 -27.86
CA ARG A 24 -18.82 -1.32 -27.92
C ARG A 24 -17.75 -1.88 -28.88
N PRO A 25 -17.49 -1.24 -30.03
CA PRO A 25 -16.43 -1.69 -30.92
C PRO A 25 -15.07 -1.51 -30.22
N LEU A 26 -14.41 -2.64 -29.94
CA LEU A 26 -13.00 -2.66 -29.57
C LEU A 26 -12.21 -2.14 -30.77
N LYS A 27 -11.58 -0.97 -30.64
CA LYS A 27 -10.56 -0.53 -31.59
C LYS A 27 -9.35 -1.43 -31.41
N ALA A 28 -9.28 -2.50 -32.18
CA ALA A 28 -8.10 -3.33 -32.32
C ALA A 28 -6.98 -2.47 -32.93
N LYS A 29 -5.90 -2.28 -32.19
CA LYS A 29 -4.58 -2.01 -32.74
C LYS A 29 -3.76 -3.25 -32.45
N ASP A 30 -3.43 -3.95 -33.52
CA ASP A 30 -2.31 -4.88 -33.73
C ASP A 30 -1.56 -5.30 -32.46
N ALA A 31 -1.92 -6.49 -31.95
CA ALA A 31 -1.07 -7.26 -31.08
C ALA A 31 -0.98 -8.68 -31.67
N GLU A 32 0.18 -8.98 -32.25
CA GLU A 32 0.56 -10.33 -32.66
C GLU A 32 0.51 -11.27 -31.45
N ILE A 33 -0.11 -12.43 -31.63
CA ILE A 33 -0.23 -13.47 -30.60
C ILE A 33 1.03 -14.37 -30.69
N PRO A 34 1.84 -14.49 -29.63
CA PRO A 34 2.98 -15.42 -29.62
C PRO A 34 2.54 -16.88 -29.67
N SER A 35 3.14 -17.66 -30.57
CA SER A 35 2.75 -19.02 -30.95
C SER A 35 3.17 -20.14 -29.97
N TYR A 36 3.19 -19.89 -28.65
CA TYR A 36 3.65 -20.92 -27.68
C TYR A 36 2.56 -21.50 -26.77
N LEU A 37 1.29 -21.14 -26.96
CA LEU A 37 0.17 -21.73 -26.23
C LEU A 37 -0.58 -22.76 -27.09
N THR A 38 0.05 -23.91 -27.30
CA THR A 38 -0.65 -25.17 -27.61
C THR A 38 -0.75 -25.96 -26.32
N ILE A 39 -1.96 -26.05 -25.78
CA ILE A 39 -2.28 -26.83 -24.59
C ILE A 39 -2.39 -28.30 -25.02
N GLY A 40 -1.48 -29.14 -24.54
CA GLY A 40 -1.58 -30.59 -24.65
C GLY A 40 -2.64 -31.15 -23.69
N GLU A 41 -3.37 -32.15 -24.15
CA GLU A 41 -4.38 -32.89 -23.38
C GLU A 41 -3.74 -33.62 -22.17
N PRO A 42 -4.41 -33.69 -21.01
CA PRO A 42 -3.87 -34.43 -19.87
C PRO A 42 -4.17 -35.92 -19.99
N GLU A 43 -3.13 -36.72 -20.20
CA GLU A 43 -3.18 -38.18 -19.97
C GLU A 43 -3.24 -38.51 -18.48
N GLY A 44 -3.95 -39.59 -18.17
CA GLY A 44 -4.43 -39.96 -16.84
C GLY A 44 -3.35 -40.22 -15.80
N PHE A 45 -3.58 -39.69 -14.61
CA PHE A 45 -2.76 -39.94 -13.43
C PHE A 45 -3.45 -40.97 -12.54
N THR A 46 -2.95 -42.21 -12.54
CA THR A 46 -3.34 -43.24 -11.58
C THR A 46 -2.56 -43.05 -10.28
N ALA A 47 -3.28 -42.98 -9.17
CA ALA A 47 -2.72 -42.94 -7.83
C ALA A 47 -2.20 -44.34 -7.43
N THR A 48 -0.91 -44.43 -7.11
CA THR A 48 -0.37 -45.51 -6.28
C THR A 48 0.35 -44.90 -5.10
N SER A 49 -0.10 -45.28 -3.91
CA SER A 49 0.56 -45.16 -2.63
C SER A 49 1.87 -45.94 -2.63
N ASP A 50 2.92 -45.43 -2.00
CA ASP A 50 3.91 -46.27 -1.30
C ASP A 50 4.55 -45.46 -0.16
N GLU A 51 4.45 -46.07 1.03
CA GLU A 51 5.22 -45.74 2.23
C GLU A 51 6.60 -46.44 2.17
N GLU A 52 7.53 -45.94 2.99
CA GLU A 52 8.80 -46.55 3.41
C GLU A 52 9.94 -46.71 2.37
N SER A 53 10.97 -45.87 2.49
CA SER A 53 12.32 -46.42 2.72
C SER A 53 13.33 -45.40 3.23
N LEU A 54 13.99 -45.83 4.31
CA LEU A 54 15.13 -45.26 5.00
C LEU A 54 16.43 -45.43 4.19
N LEU A 55 17.34 -44.47 4.40
CA LEU A 55 18.81 -44.57 4.40
C LEU A 55 19.55 -45.04 3.13
N GLY A 56 20.38 -44.13 2.61
CA GLY A 56 21.49 -44.44 1.71
C GLY A 56 22.37 -43.21 1.47
N LEU A 57 23.43 -43.08 2.26
CA LEU A 57 24.58 -42.23 1.97
C LEU A 57 25.36 -42.84 0.79
N ASP A 58 25.75 -42.04 -0.21
CA ASP A 58 27.15 -41.93 -0.67
C ASP A 58 27.34 -40.88 -1.80
N THR A 59 28.20 -39.91 -1.47
CA THR A 59 29.25 -39.17 -2.23
C THR A 59 29.32 -39.05 -3.78
N PRO A 60 30.07 -38.05 -4.31
CA PRO A 60 29.69 -37.27 -5.50
C PRO A 60 30.49 -37.58 -6.78
N ALA A 61 29.96 -37.15 -7.93
CA ALA A 61 30.68 -36.97 -9.20
C ALA A 61 30.36 -35.55 -9.71
N GLN A 62 31.31 -34.61 -9.68
CA GLN A 62 32.30 -34.26 -10.71
C GLN A 62 31.75 -33.95 -12.12
N GLU A 63 32.04 -32.69 -12.50
CA GLU A 63 32.36 -32.16 -13.84
C GLU A 63 31.30 -32.18 -14.95
N LYS A 64 30.90 -30.97 -15.36
CA LYS A 64 31.22 -30.52 -16.72
C LYS A 64 31.16 -29.00 -16.84
N ASP A 65 32.35 -28.43 -17.10
CA ASP A 65 32.55 -27.11 -17.66
C ASP A 65 31.82 -26.98 -19.00
N LYS A 66 31.20 -25.83 -19.22
CA LYS A 66 30.83 -25.36 -20.54
C LYS A 66 31.38 -23.95 -20.75
N GLU A 67 32.44 -23.99 -21.54
CA GLU A 67 33.00 -23.03 -22.49
C GLU A 67 32.24 -21.73 -22.73
N ASP A 68 33.07 -20.69 -22.75
CA ASP A 68 32.87 -19.34 -23.22
C ASP A 68 32.36 -19.30 -24.66
N ASP A 69 31.38 -18.44 -24.93
CA ASP A 69 31.07 -17.99 -26.28
C ASP A 69 31.23 -16.47 -26.40
N ASP A 70 31.85 -16.15 -27.52
CA ASP A 70 32.65 -14.97 -27.80
C ASP A 70 31.82 -13.78 -28.31
N ILE A 71 32.32 -12.60 -27.94
CA ILE A 71 32.35 -11.33 -28.66
C ILE A 71 31.42 -11.18 -29.88
N GLY A 72 30.31 -10.45 -29.68
CA GLY A 72 29.50 -9.84 -30.73
C GLY A 72 29.76 -8.33 -30.82
N SER A 73 30.56 -7.94 -31.80
CA SER A 73 31.03 -6.58 -32.11
C SER A 73 29.93 -5.54 -32.35
N TYR A 74 30.14 -4.35 -31.77
CA TYR A 74 29.45 -3.11 -32.12
C TYR A 74 29.81 -2.65 -33.54
N THR A 75 28.80 -2.32 -34.35
CA THR A 75 28.97 -1.43 -35.52
C THR A 75 28.18 -0.13 -35.32
N PRO A 76 28.82 1.05 -35.50
CA PRO A 76 28.20 2.35 -35.30
C PRO A 76 27.51 2.84 -36.58
N GLY A 77 26.18 2.96 -36.58
CA GLY A 77 25.52 3.40 -37.80
C GLY A 77 24.01 3.54 -37.76
N THR A 78 23.44 4.33 -36.84
CA THR A 78 22.08 4.90 -37.03
C THR A 78 21.76 6.09 -36.10
N MET A 79 22.73 6.94 -35.76
CA MET A 79 22.46 8.29 -35.20
C MET A 79 22.30 9.34 -36.31
N ARG A 80 21.22 9.23 -37.10
CA ARG A 80 20.81 10.31 -38.00
C ARG A 80 19.33 10.23 -38.37
N LYS A 81 18.43 10.40 -37.38
CA LYS A 81 16.99 10.69 -37.56
C LYS A 81 16.37 11.26 -36.27
N ILE A 82 17.01 12.30 -35.72
CA ILE A 82 16.35 13.26 -34.82
C ILE A 82 16.02 14.49 -35.66
N MET A 83 14.86 15.10 -35.39
CA MET A 83 14.47 16.49 -35.68
C MET A 83 13.59 16.73 -36.92
N ALA A 84 12.30 16.48 -36.77
CA ALA A 84 11.25 17.27 -37.42
C ALA A 84 9.86 16.97 -36.81
N PHE A 85 9.57 17.39 -35.57
CA PHE A 85 8.17 17.53 -35.11
C PHE A 85 8.04 18.35 -33.80
N ALA A 86 8.81 19.43 -33.66
CA ALA A 86 8.68 20.37 -32.55
C ALA A 86 8.54 21.78 -33.12
N GLY A 87 7.31 22.16 -33.46
CA GLY A 87 7.04 23.45 -34.06
C GLY A 87 5.57 23.62 -34.41
N LYS A 88 4.72 23.71 -33.38
CA LYS A 88 3.36 24.30 -33.37
C LYS A 88 2.62 23.78 -32.14
N PHE A 89 2.64 24.53 -31.04
CA PHE A 89 1.52 24.65 -30.07
C PHE A 89 1.91 25.66 -28.97
N LEU A 90 2.28 26.87 -29.38
CA LEU A 90 2.29 28.05 -28.53
C LEU A 90 1.66 29.19 -29.34
N SER A 91 0.36 29.38 -29.20
CA SER A 91 -0.33 30.57 -29.65
C SER A 91 -1.58 30.82 -28.80
N LYS A 92 -1.47 31.88 -27.98
CA LYS A 92 -2.50 32.89 -27.67
C LYS A 92 -3.96 32.44 -27.56
N ARG A 93 -4.53 32.68 -26.37
CA ARG A 93 -5.82 33.39 -26.15
C ARG A 93 -5.84 33.82 -24.67
N SER A 94 -5.48 35.07 -24.40
CA SER A 94 -6.34 36.26 -24.33
C SER A 94 -7.27 36.24 -23.11
N ARG A 95 -6.89 37.10 -22.15
CA ARG A 95 -7.73 37.67 -21.09
C ARG A 95 -9.05 38.17 -21.66
N SER A 96 -10.14 37.86 -20.98
CA SER A 96 -11.32 38.71 -20.90
C SER A 96 -11.76 38.71 -19.43
N ASP A 97 -11.54 39.87 -18.80
CA ASP A 97 -12.15 40.26 -17.55
C ASP A 97 -13.64 40.52 -17.84
N ASP A 98 -14.53 39.77 -17.19
CA ASP A 98 -15.91 40.20 -16.96
C ASP A 98 -16.35 39.64 -15.60
N ALA A 99 -16.58 40.56 -14.68
CA ALA A 99 -17.04 40.34 -13.33
C ALA A 99 -18.57 40.25 -13.32
N GLU A 100 -19.11 39.11 -12.92
CA GLU A 100 -20.52 38.90 -12.60
C GLU A 100 -20.63 38.40 -11.15
N PRO A 101 -21.62 38.90 -10.37
CA PRO A 101 -21.67 38.73 -8.92
C PRO A 101 -22.01 37.29 -8.52
N SER A 102 -21.23 36.78 -7.58
CA SER A 102 -21.30 35.41 -7.06
C SER A 102 -22.65 35.09 -6.43
N SER A 103 -23.50 34.36 -7.15
CA SER A 103 -24.60 33.62 -6.54
C SER A 103 -24.01 32.54 -5.62
N SER A 104 -24.35 32.59 -4.33
CA SER A 104 -23.94 31.62 -3.33
C SER A 104 -24.45 30.22 -3.70
N LYS A 105 -23.59 29.43 -4.35
CA LYS A 105 -23.80 28.00 -4.58
C LYS A 105 -23.82 27.28 -3.23
N LYS A 106 -25.00 27.22 -2.60
CA LYS A 106 -25.31 26.25 -1.56
C LYS A 106 -25.04 24.87 -2.16
N SER A 107 -23.88 24.32 -1.81
CA SER A 107 -23.49 22.93 -2.08
C SER A 107 -24.61 22.03 -1.58
N ARG A 108 -25.49 21.58 -2.50
CA ARG A 108 -26.48 20.55 -2.23
C ARG A 108 -25.69 19.30 -1.81
N LEU A 109 -25.62 19.05 -0.51
CA LEU A 109 -25.15 17.80 0.05
C LEU A 109 -25.94 16.70 -0.67
N ALA A 110 -25.26 15.88 -1.47
CA ALA A 110 -25.90 14.80 -2.20
C ALA A 110 -26.61 13.91 -1.17
N LYS A 111 -27.95 13.99 -1.12
CA LYS A 111 -28.74 13.14 -0.24
C LYS A 111 -28.48 11.71 -0.67
N ARG A 112 -27.98 10.88 0.26
CA ARG A 112 -27.89 9.43 0.07
C ARG A 112 -29.27 8.93 -0.40
N PRO A 113 -29.33 7.99 -1.35
CA PRO A 113 -30.59 7.38 -1.75
C PRO A 113 -31.28 6.83 -0.50
N ALA A 114 -32.55 7.14 -0.32
CA ALA A 114 -33.31 6.66 0.82
C ALA A 114 -33.31 5.12 0.79
N VAL A 115 -32.78 4.50 1.85
CA VAL A 115 -32.80 3.05 2.03
C VAL A 115 -34.27 2.64 2.09
N LYS A 116 -34.71 1.78 1.17
CA LYS A 116 -36.08 1.25 1.19
C LYS A 116 -36.19 0.28 2.36
N GLU A 117 -37.01 0.62 3.34
CA GLU A 117 -37.36 -0.29 4.44
C GLU A 117 -37.93 -1.57 3.85
N THR A 118 -37.27 -2.69 4.15
CA THR A 118 -37.72 -4.02 3.71
C THR A 118 -38.53 -4.60 4.88
N LEU A 119 -39.82 -4.88 4.65
CA LEU A 119 -40.66 -5.55 5.65
C LEU A 119 -40.13 -6.97 5.85
N ILE A 120 -39.65 -7.26 7.07
CA ILE A 120 -39.15 -8.57 7.47
C ILE A 120 -40.31 -9.35 8.07
N GLY A 121 -40.56 -10.57 7.61
CA GLY A 121 -41.57 -11.45 8.21
C GLY A 121 -41.20 -11.79 9.66
N VAL A 122 -42.20 -11.88 10.54
CA VAL A 122 -41.99 -12.30 11.94
C VAL A 122 -41.38 -13.71 11.94
N GLY A 123 -40.13 -13.84 12.39
CA GLY A 123 -39.39 -15.10 12.44
C GLY A 123 -38.35 -15.31 11.33
N GLU A 124 -38.31 -14.45 10.30
CA GLU A 124 -37.23 -14.49 9.30
C GLU A 124 -36.03 -13.68 9.80
N SER A 125 -34.89 -14.34 10.06
CA SER A 125 -33.63 -13.62 10.22
C SER A 125 -33.19 -13.11 8.86
N LEU A 126 -33.14 -11.79 8.66
CA LEU A 126 -32.53 -11.23 7.46
C LEU A 126 -31.11 -11.81 7.30
N PRO A 127 -30.72 -12.22 6.08
CA PRO A 127 -29.34 -12.56 5.82
C PRO A 127 -28.50 -11.33 6.20
N LEU A 128 -27.56 -11.53 7.12
CA LEU A 128 -26.74 -10.46 7.68
C LEU A 128 -25.67 -10.06 6.65
N LEU A 129 -26.12 -9.45 5.56
CA LEU A 129 -25.28 -9.07 4.46
C LEU A 129 -24.55 -7.77 4.81
N PRO A 130 -23.23 -7.71 4.57
CA PRO A 130 -22.49 -6.47 4.70
C PRO A 130 -23.08 -5.37 3.80
N PRO A 131 -23.22 -4.13 4.30
CA PRO A 131 -23.73 -3.01 3.52
C PRO A 131 -22.93 -2.77 2.23
N GLU A 132 -23.61 -2.38 1.14
CA GLU A 132 -22.96 -2.04 -0.13
C GLU A 132 -21.91 -0.93 0.01
N ASP A 133 -22.06 -0.07 1.03
CA ASP A 133 -21.09 0.97 1.37
C ASP A 133 -19.68 0.43 1.64
N TYR A 134 -19.53 -0.84 2.05
CA TYR A 134 -18.21 -1.44 2.28
C TYR A 134 -17.43 -1.59 0.96
N ASN A 135 -18.13 -1.80 -0.17
CA ASN A 135 -17.52 -1.81 -1.50
C ASN A 135 -16.89 -0.45 -1.83
N LEU A 136 -17.49 0.64 -1.36
CA LEU A 136 -16.97 1.99 -1.58
C LEU A 136 -15.65 2.21 -0.83
N ILE A 137 -15.51 1.66 0.38
CA ILE A 137 -14.25 1.70 1.15
C ILE A 137 -13.17 0.90 0.44
N TRP A 138 -13.52 -0.30 -0.03
CA TRP A 138 -12.60 -1.13 -0.81
C TRP A 138 -12.09 -0.41 -2.05
N HIS A 139 -13.01 0.12 -2.88
CA HIS A 139 -12.65 0.82 -4.11
C HIS A 139 -11.97 2.17 -3.87
N SER A 140 -12.02 2.72 -2.65
CA SER A 140 -11.28 3.93 -2.31
C SER A 140 -9.82 3.70 -1.95
N ARG A 141 -9.36 2.44 -1.99
CA ARG A 141 -8.02 2.02 -1.55
C ARG A 141 -7.75 2.30 -0.07
N GLU A 142 -8.82 2.40 0.73
CA GLU A 142 -8.73 2.49 2.19
C GLU A 142 -8.88 1.09 2.79
N HIS A 143 -8.12 0.77 3.84
CA HIS A 143 -8.22 -0.52 4.54
C HIS A 143 -9.66 -0.74 5.03
N VAL A 144 -10.18 -1.94 4.85
CA VAL A 144 -11.51 -2.35 5.35
C VAL A 144 -11.31 -3.22 6.58
N PRO A 145 -11.48 -2.69 7.81
CA PRO A 145 -11.28 -3.47 9.02
C PRO A 145 -12.29 -4.60 9.15
N ILE A 146 -11.85 -5.73 9.70
CA ILE A 146 -12.75 -6.85 9.99
C ILE A 146 -13.77 -6.50 11.08
N SER A 147 -13.49 -5.49 11.91
CA SER A 147 -14.43 -5.00 12.92
C SER A 147 -15.76 -4.53 12.32
N LEU A 148 -15.75 -4.02 11.09
CA LEU A 148 -16.96 -3.66 10.35
C LEU A 148 -17.86 -4.86 10.06
N PHE A 149 -17.29 -6.07 9.98
CA PHE A 149 -18.01 -7.31 9.70
C PHE A 149 -18.55 -8.00 10.94
N THR A 150 -18.39 -7.40 12.13
CA THR A 150 -19.07 -7.89 13.33
C THR A 150 -20.58 -7.72 13.19
N ARG A 151 -21.34 -8.63 13.80
CA ARG A 151 -22.81 -8.61 13.76
C ARG A 151 -23.37 -7.25 14.18
N ASP A 152 -22.85 -6.71 15.29
CA ASP A 152 -23.29 -5.44 15.85
C ASP A 152 -22.94 -4.26 14.93
N SER A 153 -21.79 -4.29 14.27
CA SER A 153 -21.39 -3.24 13.32
C SER A 153 -22.26 -3.25 12.07
N ILE A 154 -22.62 -4.42 11.54
CA ILE A 154 -23.53 -4.54 10.40
C ILE A 154 -24.94 -4.04 10.78
N VAL A 155 -25.46 -4.44 11.94
CA VAL A 155 -26.75 -3.95 12.46
C VAL A 155 -26.72 -2.43 12.67
N LEU A 156 -25.62 -1.89 13.18
CA LEU A 156 -25.41 -0.45 13.35
C LEU A 156 -25.44 0.28 12.00
N CYS A 157 -24.75 -0.25 10.98
CA CYS A 157 -24.76 0.34 9.64
C CYS A 157 -26.16 0.33 9.02
N HIS A 158 -26.91 -0.77 9.12
CA HIS A 158 -28.26 -0.86 8.57
C HIS A 158 -29.25 0.05 9.31
N SER A 159 -29.22 0.09 10.64
CA SER A 159 -30.18 0.86 11.45
C SER A 159 -29.86 2.34 11.55
N LYS A 160 -28.57 2.71 11.57
CA LYS A 160 -28.09 4.06 11.90
C LYS A 160 -27.08 4.61 10.91
N GLY A 161 -26.98 4.05 9.69
CA GLY A 161 -25.99 4.43 8.68
C GLY A 161 -25.97 5.92 8.31
N ASN A 162 -27.10 6.62 8.39
CA ASN A 162 -27.18 8.08 8.14
C ASN A 162 -26.61 8.94 9.28
N SER A 163 -26.45 8.37 10.47
CA SER A 163 -25.86 9.04 11.65
C SER A 163 -24.37 8.72 11.84
N LEU A 164 -23.81 7.82 11.01
CA LEU A 164 -22.40 7.50 11.04
C LEU A 164 -21.59 8.67 10.48
N LYS A 165 -20.47 9.00 11.14
CA LYS A 165 -19.56 10.01 10.61
C LYS A 165 -19.00 9.49 9.29
N SER A 166 -19.05 10.32 8.25
CA SER A 166 -18.45 9.98 6.96
C SER A 166 -17.08 10.64 6.80
N ILE A 167 -16.17 9.91 6.15
CA ILE A 167 -14.91 10.44 5.62
C ILE A 167 -15.02 10.61 4.11
N LYS A 168 -14.15 11.41 3.50
CA LYS A 168 -14.13 11.59 2.04
C LYS A 168 -12.99 10.77 1.46
N GLY A 169 -13.30 9.75 0.67
CA GLY A 169 -12.30 8.96 -0.08
C GLY A 169 -12.48 9.08 -1.58
N TYR A 170 -11.44 8.80 -2.35
CA TYR A 170 -11.45 8.86 -3.81
C TYR A 170 -11.91 7.53 -4.37
N ILE A 171 -13.02 7.49 -5.13
CA ILE A 171 -13.52 6.25 -5.75
C ILE A 171 -13.24 6.30 -7.25
N GLY A 172 -12.52 5.30 -7.75
CA GLY A 172 -12.15 5.16 -9.16
C GLY A 172 -11.11 6.18 -9.65
N ASP A 173 -10.89 6.20 -10.97
CA ASP A 173 -9.86 7.04 -11.61
C ASP A 173 -10.31 8.51 -11.79
N ASP A 174 -11.58 8.79 -11.53
CA ASP A 174 -12.23 10.09 -11.77
C ASP A 174 -11.77 11.19 -10.77
N ASN A 175 -10.94 10.89 -9.78
CA ASN A 175 -10.56 11.77 -8.67
C ASN A 175 -11.76 12.40 -7.92
N LYS A 176 -12.96 11.83 -8.04
CA LYS A 176 -14.14 12.29 -7.31
C LYS A 176 -14.10 11.74 -5.90
N LYS A 177 -14.27 12.64 -4.93
CA LYS A 177 -14.42 12.28 -3.52
C LYS A 177 -15.86 11.87 -3.24
N SER A 178 -16.04 10.67 -2.70
CA SER A 178 -17.33 10.17 -2.22
C SER A 178 -17.33 10.06 -0.70
N PRO A 179 -18.49 10.23 -0.05
CA PRO A 179 -18.63 9.96 1.38
C PRO A 179 -18.52 8.45 1.62
N LEU A 180 -17.63 8.06 2.53
CA LEU A 180 -17.42 6.69 2.98
C LEU A 180 -17.79 6.59 4.46
N ILE A 181 -18.19 5.41 4.92
CA ILE A 181 -18.30 5.13 6.35
C ILE A 181 -16.91 5.29 6.97
N ASN A 182 -16.82 5.98 8.10
CA ASN A 182 -15.56 6.07 8.85
C ASN A 182 -15.31 4.76 9.61
N PRO A 183 -14.31 3.94 9.24
CA PRO A 183 -13.99 2.73 9.99
C PRO A 183 -13.55 3.02 11.44
N GLU A 184 -13.07 4.23 11.72
CA GLU A 184 -12.63 4.67 13.05
C GLU A 184 -13.76 5.35 13.86
N ASP A 185 -15.03 5.19 13.48
CA ASP A 185 -16.13 5.67 14.31
C ASP A 185 -16.11 4.93 15.67
N PRO A 186 -16.11 5.64 16.83
CA PRO A 186 -15.98 5.00 18.15
C PRO A 186 -17.08 4.00 18.51
N ARG A 187 -18.16 3.95 17.72
CA ARG A 187 -19.23 2.96 17.88
C ARG A 187 -18.87 1.60 17.28
N PHE A 188 -17.85 1.53 16.44
CA PHE A 188 -17.27 0.27 15.97
C PHE A 188 -16.21 -0.20 16.97
N PRO A 189 -16.11 -1.52 17.22
CA PRO A 189 -15.03 -2.04 18.04
C PRO A 189 -13.69 -1.82 17.33
N ALA A 190 -12.65 -1.52 18.11
CA ALA A 190 -11.30 -1.39 17.55
C ALA A 190 -10.79 -2.77 17.12
N GLU A 191 -10.27 -2.85 15.91
CA GLU A 191 -9.88 -4.12 15.26
C GLU A 191 -8.82 -4.88 16.06
N ASP A 192 -7.89 -4.16 16.66
CA ASP A 192 -6.81 -4.64 17.52
C ASP A 192 -7.26 -4.99 18.94
N THR A 193 -8.54 -4.84 19.27
CA THR A 193 -9.13 -5.22 20.55
C THR A 193 -10.16 -6.35 20.42
N LEU A 194 -10.42 -6.83 19.20
CA LEU A 194 -11.39 -7.90 18.97
C LEU A 194 -10.98 -9.20 19.67
N GLU A 195 -11.92 -9.81 20.38
CA GLU A 195 -11.77 -11.16 20.89
C GLU A 195 -11.85 -12.19 19.75
N PHE A 196 -11.16 -13.32 19.91
CA PHE A 196 -11.06 -14.34 18.86
C PHE A 196 -12.42 -14.82 18.34
N HIS A 197 -13.38 -15.09 19.22
CA HIS A 197 -14.70 -15.61 18.82
C HIS A 197 -15.51 -14.57 18.02
N VAL A 198 -15.37 -13.28 18.35
CA VAL A 198 -15.98 -12.18 17.60
C VAL A 198 -15.32 -12.03 16.24
N TRP A 199 -13.98 -12.11 16.20
CA TRP A 199 -13.21 -12.08 14.97
C TRP A 199 -13.56 -13.23 14.04
N ALA A 200 -13.71 -14.46 14.55
CA ALA A 200 -14.00 -15.64 13.73
C ALA A 200 -15.35 -15.50 13.00
N GLY A 201 -16.40 -15.03 13.70
CA GLY A 201 -17.69 -14.75 13.07
C GLY A 201 -17.61 -13.61 12.04
N ALA A 202 -16.85 -12.56 12.33
CA ALA A 202 -16.63 -11.45 11.40
C ALA A 202 -15.80 -11.87 10.17
N ALA A 203 -14.85 -12.79 10.33
CA ALA A 203 -14.00 -13.32 9.27
C ALA A 203 -14.81 -14.06 8.21
N GLU A 204 -15.79 -14.87 8.63
CA GLU A 204 -16.69 -15.55 7.72
C GLU A 204 -17.50 -14.57 6.87
N LEU A 205 -18.05 -13.53 7.50
CA LEU A 205 -18.82 -12.49 6.80
C LEU A 205 -17.95 -11.66 5.85
N MET A 206 -16.73 -11.33 6.26
CA MET A 206 -15.75 -10.65 5.41
C MET A 206 -15.35 -11.49 4.20
N ALA A 207 -15.14 -12.80 4.39
CA ALA A 207 -14.82 -13.72 3.30
C ALA A 207 -15.99 -13.89 2.31
N GLN A 208 -17.23 -13.92 2.81
CA GLN A 208 -18.43 -13.93 1.97
C GLN A 208 -18.58 -12.64 1.16
N TRP A 209 -18.39 -11.49 1.80
CA TRP A 209 -18.42 -10.20 1.12
C TRP A 209 -17.30 -10.07 0.08
N ALA A 210 -16.10 -10.54 0.37
CA ALA A 210 -14.98 -10.49 -0.56
C ALA A 210 -15.27 -11.21 -1.89
N ASN A 211 -16.12 -12.24 -1.90
CA ASN A 211 -16.60 -12.88 -3.14
C ASN A 211 -17.48 -12.00 -4.02
N THR A 212 -18.01 -10.90 -3.47
CA THR A 212 -18.89 -10.00 -4.21
C THR A 212 -18.12 -8.86 -4.89
N LEU A 213 -16.82 -8.73 -4.62
CA LEU A 213 -16.00 -7.59 -5.06
C LEU A 213 -15.46 -7.73 -6.48
N ASP A 214 -15.11 -8.94 -6.90
CA ASP A 214 -14.43 -9.19 -8.17
C ASP A 214 -15.09 -10.29 -8.99
N VAL A 215 -14.91 -10.19 -10.31
CA VAL A 215 -15.55 -11.09 -11.29
C VAL A 215 -14.80 -12.42 -11.38
N ASP A 216 -13.48 -12.38 -11.20
CA ASP A 216 -12.56 -13.52 -11.22
C ASP A 216 -12.49 -14.26 -9.88
N GLY A 217 -13.02 -13.69 -8.80
CA GLY A 217 -13.08 -14.32 -7.48
C GLY A 217 -11.72 -14.41 -6.77
N THR A 218 -10.69 -13.73 -7.28
CA THR A 218 -9.32 -13.77 -6.76
C THR A 218 -9.25 -13.22 -5.34
N VAL A 219 -9.88 -12.07 -5.09
CA VAL A 219 -9.96 -11.41 -3.78
C VAL A 219 -10.72 -12.29 -2.79
N GLY A 220 -11.86 -12.83 -3.21
CA GLY A 220 -12.64 -13.76 -2.40
C GLY A 220 -11.84 -15.01 -2.01
N ALA A 221 -11.16 -15.64 -2.98
CA ALA A 221 -10.34 -16.82 -2.77
C ALA A 221 -9.18 -16.56 -1.80
N TRP A 222 -8.44 -15.46 -2.01
CA TRP A 222 -7.36 -15.05 -1.12
C TRP A 222 -7.85 -14.80 0.31
N MET A 223 -8.94 -14.04 0.46
CA MET A 223 -9.49 -13.68 1.77
C MET A 223 -9.92 -14.93 2.55
N ARG A 224 -10.58 -15.90 1.88
CA ARG A 224 -10.93 -17.19 2.50
C ARG A 224 -9.72 -17.97 2.96
N GLN A 225 -8.71 -18.11 2.09
CA GLN A 225 -7.52 -18.89 2.41
C GLN A 225 -6.73 -18.26 3.57
N HIS A 226 -6.57 -16.94 3.54
CA HIS A 226 -5.91 -16.19 4.60
C HIS A 226 -6.62 -16.33 5.95
N LEU A 227 -7.92 -16.03 6.01
CA LEU A 227 -8.70 -16.08 7.25
C LEU A 227 -8.82 -17.51 7.79
N SER A 228 -9.00 -18.49 6.92
CA SER A 228 -9.00 -19.91 7.30
C SER A 228 -7.67 -20.34 7.89
N TRP A 229 -6.55 -19.89 7.31
CA TRP A 229 -5.21 -20.17 7.82
C TRP A 229 -4.98 -19.53 9.20
N CYS A 230 -5.38 -18.27 9.40
CA CYS A 230 -5.32 -17.61 10.71
C CYS A 230 -6.14 -18.37 11.77
N ASN A 231 -7.35 -18.80 11.43
CA ASN A 231 -8.19 -19.59 12.32
C ASN A 231 -7.56 -20.95 12.69
N LEU A 232 -6.91 -21.60 11.71
CA LEU A 232 -6.20 -22.87 11.93
C LEU A 232 -5.04 -22.71 12.92
N LYS A 233 -4.26 -21.64 12.81
CA LYS A 233 -3.15 -21.34 13.72
C LYS A 233 -3.57 -21.23 15.17
N ILE A 234 -4.71 -20.59 15.42
CA ILE A 234 -5.23 -20.43 16.77
C ILE A 234 -5.83 -21.74 17.29
N THR A 235 -6.74 -22.34 16.52
CA THR A 235 -7.56 -23.47 16.99
C THR A 235 -6.81 -24.81 17.05
N ARG A 236 -5.84 -25.03 16.17
CA ARG A 236 -5.11 -26.31 16.10
C ARG A 236 -3.68 -26.21 16.57
N GLU A 237 -3.00 -25.09 16.32
CA GLU A 237 -1.58 -24.94 16.66
C GLU A 237 -1.38 -24.19 18.00
N GLY A 238 -2.43 -23.62 18.57
CA GLY A 238 -2.37 -22.95 19.88
C GLY A 238 -1.57 -21.65 19.87
N GLU A 239 -1.45 -21.01 18.70
CA GLU A 239 -0.74 -19.74 18.54
C GLU A 239 -1.40 -18.60 19.32
N ASP A 240 -0.58 -17.65 19.77
CA ASP A 240 -1.04 -16.47 20.51
C ASP A 240 -2.01 -15.64 19.64
N TRP A 241 -3.21 -15.38 20.17
CA TRP A 241 -4.24 -14.61 19.48
C TRP A 241 -3.76 -13.19 19.15
N ASP A 242 -3.02 -12.54 20.04
CA ASP A 242 -2.55 -11.17 19.81
C ASP A 242 -1.56 -11.11 18.64
N LEU A 243 -0.70 -12.12 18.53
CA LEU A 243 0.21 -12.29 17.41
C LEU A 243 -0.57 -12.49 16.10
N ILE A 244 -1.49 -13.47 16.06
CA ILE A 244 -2.25 -13.78 14.84
C ILE A 244 -3.15 -12.62 14.41
N ARG A 245 -3.80 -11.94 15.35
CA ARG A 245 -4.63 -10.75 15.08
C ARG A 245 -3.80 -9.63 14.47
N SER A 246 -2.64 -9.30 15.04
CA SER A 246 -1.79 -8.25 14.49
C SER A 246 -1.23 -8.61 13.11
N PHE A 247 -0.90 -9.88 12.90
CA PHE A 247 -0.45 -10.41 11.60
C PHE A 247 -1.56 -10.34 10.53
N ASP A 248 -2.78 -10.78 10.88
CA ASP A 248 -3.98 -10.71 10.03
C ASP A 248 -4.26 -9.28 9.56
N ILE A 249 -4.26 -8.32 10.49
CA ILE A 249 -4.42 -6.89 10.17
C ILE A 249 -3.33 -6.42 9.20
N ALA A 250 -2.06 -6.79 9.45
CA ALA A 250 -0.94 -6.39 8.61
C ALA A 250 -1.04 -6.98 7.19
N GLN A 251 -1.37 -8.27 7.06
CA GLN A 251 -1.50 -8.93 5.76
C GLN A 251 -2.69 -8.39 4.96
N ARG A 252 -3.84 -8.12 5.58
CA ARG A 252 -4.98 -7.49 4.87
C ARG A 252 -4.64 -6.09 4.38
N LYS A 253 -3.98 -5.27 5.20
CA LYS A 253 -3.51 -3.93 4.80
C LYS A 253 -2.54 -4.01 3.62
N GLU A 254 -1.58 -4.94 3.68
CA GLU A 254 -0.62 -5.14 2.60
C GLU A 254 -1.31 -5.61 1.31
N TYR A 255 -2.20 -6.61 1.41
CA TYR A 255 -2.93 -7.15 0.26
C TYR A 255 -3.78 -6.09 -0.42
N HIS A 256 -4.40 -5.20 0.35
CA HIS A 256 -5.20 -4.10 -0.19
C HIS A 256 -4.37 -3.12 -1.04
N ILE A 257 -3.14 -2.83 -0.60
CA ILE A 257 -2.21 -1.95 -1.33
C ILE A 257 -1.61 -2.70 -2.53
N ARG A 258 -1.31 -3.97 -2.33
CA ARG A 258 -0.58 -4.83 -3.25
C ARG A 258 -1.10 -6.25 -3.15
N PRO A 259 -2.05 -6.64 -4.01
CA PRO A 259 -2.54 -8.01 -4.06
C PRO A 259 -1.40 -8.99 -4.36
N PHE A 260 -1.41 -10.14 -3.69
CA PHE A 260 -0.45 -11.23 -3.88
C PHE A 260 -1.13 -12.58 -3.71
N VAL A 261 -0.61 -13.63 -4.36
CA VAL A 261 -1.21 -14.97 -4.26
C VAL A 261 -0.95 -15.55 -2.87
N PHE A 262 -1.97 -16.17 -2.29
CA PHE A 262 -1.83 -16.86 -1.01
C PHE A 262 -0.93 -18.09 -1.18
N SER A 263 0.01 -18.25 -0.26
CA SER A 263 0.86 -19.44 -0.14
C SER A 263 1.10 -19.72 1.33
N THR A 264 0.82 -20.95 1.76
CA THR A 264 1.01 -21.39 3.15
C THR A 264 2.45 -21.21 3.61
N ARG A 265 3.42 -21.57 2.76
CA ARG A 265 4.86 -21.41 3.07
C ARG A 265 5.19 -19.93 3.26
N SER A 266 4.80 -19.09 2.30
CA SER A 266 5.06 -17.65 2.41
C SER A 266 4.37 -17.00 3.61
N HIS A 267 3.17 -17.44 4.00
CA HIS A 267 2.48 -16.92 5.18
C HIS A 267 3.17 -17.33 6.47
N ARG A 268 3.66 -18.58 6.55
CA ARG A 268 4.47 -19.03 7.69
C ARG A 268 5.74 -18.19 7.82
N ASP A 269 6.48 -17.99 6.73
CA ASP A 269 7.71 -17.19 6.75
C ASP A 269 7.42 -15.73 7.18
N ARG A 270 6.34 -15.13 6.63
CA ARG A 270 5.91 -13.77 7.01
C ARG A 270 5.45 -13.68 8.46
N LEU A 271 4.80 -14.71 9.01
CA LEU A 271 4.40 -14.74 10.41
C LEU A 271 5.62 -14.74 11.33
N LEU A 272 6.64 -15.56 11.03
CA LEU A 272 7.89 -15.59 11.78
C LEU A 272 8.62 -14.24 11.74
N ASP A 273 8.67 -13.59 10.57
CA ASP A 273 9.28 -12.26 10.45
C ASP A 273 8.47 -11.17 11.19
N HIS A 274 7.14 -11.28 11.18
CA HIS A 274 6.25 -10.40 11.94
C HIS A 274 6.47 -10.56 13.45
N GLU A 275 6.55 -11.80 13.94
CA GLU A 275 6.84 -12.11 15.33
C GLU A 275 8.20 -11.54 15.78
N ARG A 276 9.26 -11.74 14.96
CA ARG A 276 10.59 -11.16 15.21
C ARG A 276 10.53 -9.63 15.31
N THR A 277 9.74 -9.00 14.44
CA THR A 277 9.57 -7.53 14.43
C THR A 277 8.88 -7.06 15.72
N LEU A 278 7.79 -7.71 16.13
CA LEU A 278 7.10 -7.39 17.38
C LEU A 278 7.99 -7.60 18.61
N ASN A 279 8.75 -8.69 18.65
CA ASN A 279 9.67 -8.95 19.75
C ASN A 279 10.79 -7.91 19.83
N LYS A 280 11.30 -7.45 18.67
CA LYS A 280 12.28 -6.36 18.60
C LYS A 280 11.68 -5.04 19.09
N GLU A 281 10.45 -4.71 18.72
CA GLU A 281 9.75 -3.50 19.17
C GLU A 281 9.47 -3.53 20.68
N LYS A 282 9.00 -4.67 21.20
CA LYS A 282 8.82 -4.89 22.64
C LYS A 282 10.13 -4.74 23.41
N ALA A 283 11.22 -5.33 22.92
CA ALA A 283 12.54 -5.20 23.54
C ALA A 283 13.05 -3.74 23.51
N ALA A 284 12.85 -3.03 22.40
CA ALA A 284 13.21 -1.62 22.28
C ALA A 284 12.40 -0.73 23.24
N ALA A 285 11.10 -0.98 23.37
CA ALA A 285 10.22 -0.27 24.31
C ALA A 285 10.62 -0.53 25.77
N ALA A 286 10.92 -1.78 26.13
CA ALA A 286 11.40 -2.14 27.47
C ALA A 286 12.75 -1.47 27.79
N ALA A 287 13.69 -1.46 26.83
CA ALA A 287 14.97 -0.77 26.99
C ALA A 287 14.79 0.75 27.16
N ALA A 288 13.88 1.37 26.40
CA ALA A 288 13.56 2.78 26.54
C ALA A 288 12.94 3.11 27.92
N ALA A 289 12.05 2.26 28.41
CA ALA A 289 11.45 2.41 29.74
C ALA A 289 12.49 2.28 30.87
N ALA A 290 13.43 1.32 30.76
CA ALA A 290 14.52 1.14 31.71
C ALA A 290 15.53 2.32 31.69
N ALA A 291 15.81 2.88 30.52
CA ALA A 291 16.65 4.07 30.40
C ALA A 291 15.98 5.31 31.03
N ALA A 292 14.65 5.44 30.89
CA ALA A 292 13.90 6.54 31.49
C ALA A 292 13.91 6.48 33.03
N SER A 293 13.72 5.30 33.62
CA SER A 293 13.70 5.13 35.10
C SER A 293 15.07 5.41 35.75
N THR A 294 16.17 5.13 35.06
CA THR A 294 17.53 5.36 35.58
C THR A 294 17.90 6.85 35.65
N SER A 295 17.21 7.70 34.87
CA SER A 295 17.50 9.14 34.82
C SER A 295 16.90 9.96 35.97
N SER A 296 15.91 9.43 36.72
CA SER A 296 15.22 10.20 37.76
C SER A 296 15.84 10.09 39.16
N SER A 297 16.85 9.25 39.36
CA SER A 297 17.43 8.97 40.69
C SER A 297 18.72 9.73 41.02
N ARG A 298 19.22 10.59 40.11
CA ARG A 298 20.45 11.39 40.35
C ARG A 298 20.22 12.83 40.85
N GLY A 299 19.01 13.16 41.29
CA GLY A 299 18.66 14.51 41.79
C GLY A 299 18.70 14.71 43.31
N GLY A 300 19.21 13.75 44.10
CA GLY A 300 19.21 13.83 45.56
C GLY A 300 20.62 13.95 46.14
N GLY A 301 21.16 15.16 46.23
CA GLY A 301 22.44 15.37 46.93
C GLY A 301 22.96 16.80 46.86
N GLY A 302 22.60 17.61 47.86
CA GLY A 302 23.12 18.97 48.11
C GLY A 302 22.13 20.04 47.67
N GLY A 303 21.60 20.92 48.52
CA GLY A 303 22.05 21.36 49.83
C GLY A 303 21.86 22.87 49.87
N GLY A 304 21.03 23.35 50.80
CA GLY A 304 21.15 24.68 51.39
C GLY A 304 20.81 25.91 50.54
N GLY A 305 19.70 26.56 50.91
CA GLY A 305 19.72 28.00 51.16
C GLY A 305 19.04 28.89 50.12
N GLY A 306 18.18 29.77 50.63
CA GLY A 306 18.08 31.12 50.10
C GLY A 306 16.83 31.45 49.28
N ARG A 307 15.81 31.92 50.01
CA ARG A 307 15.08 33.19 49.79
C ARG A 307 14.54 33.51 48.39
N GLN A 308 13.23 33.76 48.40
CA GLN A 308 12.55 34.94 47.83
C GLN A 308 12.88 35.35 46.39
N GLY A 309 11.85 35.36 45.55
CA GLY A 309 11.80 36.36 44.49
C GLY A 309 11.03 35.96 43.25
N ARG A 310 9.85 36.57 43.12
CA ARG A 310 9.35 37.25 41.91
C ARG A 310 9.40 36.50 40.56
N SER A 311 8.20 36.40 39.98
CA SER A 311 7.86 36.99 38.67
C SER A 311 8.94 36.96 37.59
N SER A 312 8.76 36.13 36.56
CA SER A 312 8.58 36.67 35.21
C SER A 312 8.18 35.56 34.24
N SER A 313 7.35 35.99 33.28
CA SER A 313 7.11 35.39 31.97
C SER A 313 8.29 34.55 31.46
N ASN A 314 8.04 33.29 31.10
CA ASN A 314 8.87 32.63 30.10
C ASN A 314 8.03 31.66 29.25
N SER A 315 7.71 32.17 28.07
CA SER A 315 7.63 31.43 26.82
C SER A 315 8.57 30.22 26.84
N ARG A 316 8.00 29.01 26.92
CA ARG A 316 8.72 27.78 26.58
C ARG A 316 9.00 27.84 25.07
N PRO A 317 10.27 27.96 24.62
CA PRO A 317 10.56 27.75 23.21
C PRO A 317 10.21 26.30 22.89
N PHE A 318 9.52 26.12 21.76
CA PHE A 318 9.28 24.82 21.14
C PHE A 318 10.57 24.00 21.22
N ARG A 319 10.52 22.82 21.86
CA ARG A 319 11.58 21.82 21.70
C ARG A 319 11.57 21.41 20.23
N GLU A 320 12.47 21.99 19.45
CA GLU A 320 12.86 21.45 18.14
C GLU A 320 13.14 19.97 18.33
N GLY A 321 12.46 19.15 17.53
CA GLY A 321 12.46 17.70 17.64
C GLY A 321 13.88 17.18 17.73
N GLN A 322 14.11 16.28 18.69
CA GLN A 322 15.33 15.51 18.81
C GLN A 322 15.73 14.99 17.41
N PRO A 323 16.92 15.33 16.88
CA PRO A 323 17.37 14.81 15.61
C PRO A 323 17.42 13.28 15.73
N SER A 324 16.58 12.60 14.94
CA SER A 324 16.60 11.14 14.83
C SER A 324 18.02 10.69 14.52
N LYS A 325 18.57 9.78 15.33
CA LYS A 325 19.97 9.33 15.33
C LYS A 325 20.43 8.58 14.06
N SER A 326 19.64 8.61 12.99
CA SER A 326 20.07 8.14 11.66
C SER A 326 20.28 9.38 10.79
N ALA A 327 21.52 9.85 10.72
CA ALA A 327 21.88 10.93 9.82
C ALA A 327 21.59 10.46 8.37
N SER A 328 20.46 10.90 7.81
CA SER A 328 20.09 10.54 6.45
C SER A 328 21.16 11.04 5.49
N THR A 329 21.60 10.18 4.57
CA THR A 329 22.52 10.58 3.50
C THR A 329 21.79 11.53 2.55
N CYS A 330 22.38 12.69 2.26
CA CYS A 330 21.84 13.64 1.31
C CYS A 330 21.90 13.07 -0.12
N LEU A 331 20.77 13.01 -0.82
CA LEU A 331 20.69 12.48 -2.19
C LEU A 331 21.24 13.46 -3.24
N VAL A 332 21.61 14.68 -2.85
CA VAL A 332 22.22 15.67 -3.76
C VAL A 332 23.74 15.54 -3.73
N CYS A 333 24.36 15.59 -2.55
CA CYS A 333 25.82 15.64 -2.43
C CYS A 333 26.48 14.37 -1.86
N GLY A 334 25.71 13.42 -1.33
CA GLY A 334 26.23 12.18 -0.73
C GLY A 334 26.85 12.33 0.66
N ASN A 335 26.86 13.53 1.25
CA ASN A 335 27.28 13.75 2.63
C ASN A 335 26.15 13.39 3.62
N GLN A 336 26.53 12.98 4.83
CA GLN A 336 25.60 12.77 5.95
C GLN A 336 25.37 14.09 6.71
N GLY A 337 24.36 14.11 7.58
CA GLY A 337 24.13 15.21 8.53
C GLY A 337 23.16 16.31 8.06
N HIS A 338 22.62 16.21 6.84
CA HIS A 338 21.56 17.12 6.38
C HIS A 338 20.60 16.41 5.41
N ARG A 339 19.41 17.00 5.27
CA ARG A 339 18.39 16.55 4.32
C ARG A 339 18.65 17.17 2.94
N SER A 340 18.17 16.51 1.89
CA SER A 340 18.40 16.94 0.49
C SER A 340 17.83 18.33 0.19
N ASP A 341 16.74 18.71 0.84
CA ASP A 341 16.09 20.04 0.73
C ASP A 341 16.90 21.16 1.39
N ALA A 342 17.77 20.84 2.34
CA ALA A 342 18.69 21.77 2.99
C ALA A 342 20.13 21.70 2.41
N CYS A 343 20.31 21.07 1.25
CA CYS A 343 21.63 20.90 0.66
C CYS A 343 22.11 22.18 -0.04
N HIS A 344 23.19 22.77 0.49
CA HIS A 344 23.89 23.91 -0.11
C HIS A 344 25.26 23.55 -0.69
N ALA A 345 25.58 22.26 -0.80
CA ALA A 345 26.84 21.82 -1.39
C ALA A 345 26.93 22.28 -2.85
N GLN A 346 28.14 22.58 -3.32
CA GLN A 346 28.42 22.87 -4.73
C GLN A 346 29.08 21.69 -5.45
N THR A 347 29.55 20.70 -4.68
CA THR A 347 30.25 19.52 -5.18
C THR A 347 29.69 18.26 -4.52
N LEU A 348 29.82 17.13 -5.21
CA LEU A 348 29.62 15.80 -4.64
C LEU A 348 30.71 15.51 -3.59
N ARG A 349 30.40 14.56 -2.71
CA ARG A 349 31.39 13.90 -1.87
C ARG A 349 32.44 13.24 -2.78
N GLY A 350 33.69 13.69 -2.69
CA GLY A 350 34.77 13.30 -3.62
C GLY A 350 35.11 14.36 -4.68
N GLY A 351 34.49 15.55 -4.65
CA GLY A 351 34.90 16.71 -5.44
C GLY A 351 34.32 16.79 -6.85
N GLY A 352 33.52 15.82 -7.28
CA GLY A 352 32.81 15.87 -8.57
C GLY A 352 31.76 16.97 -8.63
N ALA A 353 31.41 17.43 -9.83
CA ALA A 353 30.29 18.35 -10.03
C ALA A 353 28.96 17.70 -9.64
N LEU A 354 28.04 18.48 -9.08
CA LEU A 354 26.68 18.00 -8.82
C LEU A 354 25.93 17.71 -10.12
N PHE A 355 25.16 16.63 -10.14
CA PHE A 355 24.26 16.31 -11.26
C PHE A 355 22.82 16.78 -11.00
N ALA A 356 22.39 16.78 -9.74
CA ALA A 356 21.04 17.12 -9.32
C ALA A 356 21.02 18.24 -8.28
N LYS A 357 19.87 18.90 -8.13
CA LYS A 357 19.55 19.86 -7.06
C LYS A 357 18.11 19.70 -6.61
N VAL A 358 17.72 20.29 -5.47
CA VAL A 358 16.33 20.32 -5.03
C VAL A 358 15.66 21.63 -5.45
N ILE A 359 14.50 21.54 -6.12
CA ILE A 359 13.60 22.66 -6.41
C ILE A 359 12.20 22.26 -5.97
N ASP A 360 11.52 23.09 -5.18
CA ASP A 360 10.15 22.85 -4.67
C ASP A 360 9.99 21.47 -4.01
N GLY A 361 11.00 21.04 -3.23
CA GLY A 361 11.02 19.76 -2.55
C GLY A 361 11.22 18.54 -3.47
N LYS A 362 11.52 18.74 -4.75
CA LYS A 362 11.79 17.66 -5.73
C LYS A 362 13.24 17.68 -6.15
N ILE A 363 13.84 16.49 -6.26
CA ILE A 363 15.18 16.33 -6.83
C ILE A 363 15.03 16.47 -8.34
N VAL A 364 15.80 17.37 -8.96
CA VAL A 364 15.79 17.63 -10.40
C VAL A 364 17.20 17.67 -10.97
N THR A 365 17.39 17.31 -12.23
CA THR A 365 18.66 17.47 -12.95
C THR A 365 19.06 18.94 -13.04
N ILE A 366 20.35 19.28 -12.88
CA ILE A 366 20.82 20.68 -13.02
C ILE A 366 20.69 21.17 -14.46
N ALA A 367 20.99 20.33 -15.46
CA ALA A 367 21.04 20.73 -16.87
C ALA A 367 19.66 20.99 -17.51
N GLY A 368 18.56 20.45 -16.96
CA GLY A 368 17.25 20.52 -17.62
C GLY A 368 16.05 20.51 -16.68
N SER A 369 16.26 20.63 -15.37
CA SER A 369 15.20 20.60 -14.34
C SER A 369 14.22 19.42 -14.44
N LYS A 370 14.65 18.30 -15.02
CA LYS A 370 13.84 17.08 -15.10
C LYS A 370 13.78 16.44 -13.70
N PRO A 371 12.59 16.06 -13.21
CA PRO A 371 12.48 15.45 -11.89
C PRO A 371 13.08 14.04 -11.88
N ILE A 372 13.81 13.75 -10.82
CA ILE A 372 14.45 12.47 -10.54
C ILE A 372 13.69 11.80 -9.38
N CYS A 373 13.47 10.50 -9.49
CA CYS A 373 12.81 9.75 -8.43
C CYS A 373 13.68 9.62 -7.17
N GLY A 374 13.24 10.22 -6.06
CA GLY A 374 13.88 10.05 -4.76
C GLY A 374 13.78 8.61 -4.23
N ALA A 375 12.61 7.97 -4.33
CA ALA A 375 12.38 6.62 -3.81
C ALA A 375 13.24 5.57 -4.52
N TRP A 376 13.44 5.71 -5.83
CA TRP A 376 14.36 4.88 -6.60
C TRP A 376 15.81 5.18 -6.21
N ASN A 377 16.20 6.44 -5.99
CA ASN A 377 17.55 6.79 -5.54
C ASN A 377 17.91 6.20 -4.16
N ILE A 378 16.92 5.95 -3.32
CA ILE A 378 17.08 5.32 -2.00
C ILE A 378 17.17 3.79 -2.12
N SER A 379 16.23 3.14 -2.82
CA SER A 379 16.05 1.69 -2.75
C SER A 379 16.23 0.94 -4.08
N GLY A 380 16.61 1.64 -5.15
CA GLY A 380 16.81 1.07 -6.48
C GLY A 380 15.55 0.39 -7.04
N LYS A 381 15.76 -0.73 -7.76
CA LYS A 381 14.68 -1.56 -8.31
C LYS A 381 13.81 -2.22 -7.24
N ALA A 382 14.32 -2.37 -6.02
CA ALA A 382 13.55 -2.87 -4.89
C ALA A 382 12.54 -1.83 -4.35
N SER A 383 12.60 -0.59 -4.83
CA SER A 383 11.63 0.46 -4.51
C SER A 383 10.25 0.14 -5.13
N GLN A 384 9.44 -0.61 -4.40
CA GLN A 384 8.04 -0.91 -4.77
C GLN A 384 7.14 0.34 -4.80
N TYR A 385 7.65 1.48 -4.30
CA TYR A 385 6.94 2.76 -4.19
C TYR A 385 7.06 3.65 -5.43
N CYS A 386 7.79 3.22 -6.45
CA CYS A 386 8.02 4.05 -7.63
C CYS A 386 6.90 3.93 -8.67
N ARG A 387 5.70 4.43 -8.35
CA ARG A 387 4.52 4.45 -9.26
C ARG A 387 4.28 5.82 -9.88
N HIS A 388 5.29 6.38 -10.55
CA HIS A 388 5.12 7.65 -11.25
C HIS A 388 5.60 7.57 -12.70
N ASN A 389 4.89 8.29 -13.59
CA ASN A 389 5.26 8.37 -15.01
C ASN A 389 6.07 9.63 -15.36
N ARG A 390 6.32 10.52 -14.39
CA ARG A 390 6.89 11.86 -14.67
C ARG A 390 8.34 12.05 -14.22
N ALA A 391 8.83 11.27 -13.26
CA ALA A 391 10.21 11.39 -12.77
C ALA A 391 11.08 10.25 -13.31
N GLU A 392 12.30 10.60 -13.73
CA GLU A 392 13.25 9.67 -14.33
C GLU A 392 13.95 8.84 -13.23
N HIS A 393 14.19 7.55 -13.53
CA HIS A 393 15.00 6.66 -12.70
C HIS A 393 16.48 6.84 -13.08
N ALA A 394 17.04 7.97 -12.66
CA ALA A 394 18.43 8.33 -12.88
C ALA A 394 19.13 8.56 -11.54
N CYS A 395 20.38 8.12 -11.43
CA CYS A 395 21.21 8.31 -10.24
C CYS A 395 21.36 9.81 -9.98
N SER A 396 20.99 10.30 -8.80
CA SER A 396 21.09 11.73 -8.51
C SER A 396 22.54 12.22 -8.41
N PHE A 397 23.51 11.31 -8.29
CA PHE A 397 24.94 11.65 -8.27
C PHE A 397 25.57 11.73 -9.67
N CYS A 398 25.24 10.82 -10.60
CA CYS A 398 25.91 10.77 -11.91
C CYS A 398 24.98 10.77 -13.14
N GLY A 399 23.67 10.69 -12.93
CA GLY A 399 22.67 10.69 -14.01
C GLY A 399 22.45 9.36 -14.73
N LYS A 400 23.23 8.31 -14.45
CA LYS A 400 23.03 6.98 -15.06
C LYS A 400 21.79 6.29 -14.50
N SER A 401 21.08 5.52 -15.34
CA SER A 401 19.90 4.75 -14.94
C SER A 401 20.20 3.32 -14.46
N GLU A 402 21.47 2.91 -14.49
CA GLU A 402 21.90 1.54 -14.16
C GLU A 402 21.89 1.26 -12.66
N HIS A 403 22.14 2.28 -11.84
CA HIS A 403 22.26 2.16 -10.39
C HIS A 403 21.64 3.37 -9.69
N HIS A 404 21.22 3.20 -8.43
CA HIS A 404 20.63 4.28 -7.64
C HIS A 404 21.67 5.00 -6.77
N ALA A 405 21.41 6.22 -6.31
CA ALA A 405 22.39 6.99 -5.53
C ALA A 405 22.98 6.22 -4.33
N LEU A 406 22.13 5.57 -3.52
CA LEU A 406 22.58 4.83 -2.34
C LEU A 406 23.18 3.44 -2.63
N SER A 407 23.37 3.06 -3.89
CA SER A 407 24.16 1.88 -4.26
C SER A 407 25.67 2.15 -4.18
N TRP A 408 26.07 3.43 -4.12
CA TRP A 408 27.48 3.87 -4.03
C TRP A 408 28.37 3.39 -5.17
N THR A 409 27.80 3.05 -6.33
CA THR A 409 28.58 2.59 -7.49
C THR A 409 29.39 3.70 -8.17
N CYS A 410 28.92 4.95 -8.11
CA CYS A 410 29.59 6.09 -8.76
C CYS A 410 30.29 7.07 -7.81
N VAL A 411 30.13 6.89 -6.49
CA VAL A 411 30.71 7.75 -5.46
C VAL A 411 31.10 6.88 -4.26
N ALA A 412 32.25 7.15 -3.65
CA ALA A 412 32.71 6.42 -2.47
C ALA A 412 31.69 6.49 -1.32
N LYS A 413 31.44 5.35 -0.66
CA LYS A 413 30.52 5.23 0.49
C LYS A 413 31.04 6.00 1.72
N PRO A 414 30.17 6.60 2.55
CA PRO A 414 30.59 7.22 3.81
C PRO A 414 31.11 6.20 4.79
N GLU A 415 32.29 6.47 5.36
CA GLU A 415 32.76 5.78 6.55
C GLU A 415 31.72 6.07 7.64
N SER A 416 31.20 5.01 8.26
CA SER A 416 30.28 5.14 9.38
C SER A 416 31.01 5.83 10.52
N ALA A 417 30.60 7.06 10.82
CA ALA A 417 31.10 7.82 11.96
C ALA A 417 30.68 7.19 13.30
#